data_AF-A0A8I0N7J0-F1
#
_entry.id   AF-A0A8I0N7J0-F1
#
_cell.length_a   1.000
_cell.length_b   1.000
_cell.length_c   1.000
_cell.angle_alpha   90.00
_cell.angle_beta   90.00
_cell.angle_gamma   90.00
#
_symmetry.space_group_name_H-M   'P 1'
#
loop_
_entity.id
_entity.type
_entity.pdbx_description
1 polymer ?
#
loop_
_entity_poly.entity_id
_entity_poly.type
_entity_poly.pdbx_seq_one_letter_code
_entity_poly.pdbx_strand_id
1 'polypeptide(L)'
;MSSCAADRKLIAAGEAQGRAAAGTHLPDYPEDCRRKEVHAPLVEGQEKLSILKREREALDRQNARTDRCASFYDEVKRGLQ
;
A
#
# COMPACT_ATOMS: atom_id res chain seq x y z
N MET A 1 -2.18 8.64 52.51
CA MET A 1 -2.01 7.35 51.78
C MET A 1 -2.74 7.37 50.41
N SER A 2 -2.50 8.40 49.56
CA SER A 2 -3.28 8.60 48.32
C SER A 2 -2.46 8.45 47.03
N SER A 3 -1.13 8.36 47.11
CA SER A 3 -0.23 8.35 45.95
C SER A 3 -0.37 7.08 45.10
N CYS A 4 -0.33 5.90 45.71
CA CYS A 4 -0.27 4.63 44.98
C CYS A 4 -1.53 4.32 44.14
N ALA A 5 -2.65 4.97 44.42
CA ALA A 5 -3.88 4.85 43.62
C ALA A 5 -3.87 5.79 42.40
N ALA A 6 -3.28 6.98 42.55
CA ALA A 6 -3.05 7.90 41.44
C ALA A 6 -2.00 7.33 40.47
N ASP A 7 -0.92 6.77 41.01
CA ASP A 7 0.17 6.17 40.22
C ASP A 7 -0.34 4.99 39.36
N ARG A 8 -1.20 4.14 39.94
CA ARG A 8 -1.83 3.03 39.21
C ARG A 8 -2.73 3.51 38.07
N LYS A 9 -3.48 4.60 38.27
CA LYS A 9 -4.31 5.19 37.22
C LYS A 9 -3.47 5.78 36.09
N LEU A 10 -2.35 6.43 36.43
CA LEU A 10 -1.41 6.97 35.44
C LEU A 10 -0.75 5.86 34.62
N ILE A 11 -0.31 4.77 35.25
CA ILE A 11 0.26 3.60 34.55
C ILE A 11 -0.80 2.98 33.62
N ALA A 12 -2.02 2.73 34.10
CA ALA A 12 -3.08 2.16 33.29
C ALA A 12 -3.47 3.06 32.10
N ALA A 13 -3.48 4.37 32.30
CA ALA A 13 -3.70 5.34 31.23
C ALA A 13 -2.55 5.32 30.21
N GLY A 14 -1.30 5.27 30.67
CA GLY A 14 -0.11 5.15 29.81
C GLY A 14 -0.10 3.84 29.01
N GLU A 15 -0.51 2.73 29.60
CA GLU A 15 -0.67 1.46 28.90
C GLU A 15 -1.80 1.48 27.88
N ALA A 16 -2.94 2.08 28.22
CA ALA A 16 -4.07 2.22 27.29
C ALA A 16 -3.70 3.11 26.11
N GLN A 17 -3.00 4.22 26.36
CA GLN A 17 -2.46 5.10 25.33
C GLN A 17 -1.40 4.39 24.48
N GLY A 18 -0.50 3.63 25.11
CA GLY A 18 0.50 2.82 24.42
C GLY A 18 -0.12 1.77 23.51
N ARG A 19 -1.17 1.07 23.98
CA ARG A 19 -1.94 0.10 23.18
C ARG A 19 -2.71 0.77 22.03
N ALA A 20 -3.30 1.94 22.27
CA ALA A 20 -4.02 2.68 21.25
C ALA A 20 -3.07 3.25 20.17
N ALA A 21 -1.92 3.78 20.58
CA ALA A 21 -0.87 4.27 19.67
C ALA A 21 -0.12 3.13 18.96
N ALA A 22 -0.08 1.94 19.54
CA ALA A 22 0.39 0.71 18.90
C ALA A 22 -0.60 0.15 17.87
N GLY A 23 -1.78 0.77 17.70
CA GLY A 23 -2.60 0.55 16.52
C GLY A 23 -1.77 0.85 15.27
N THR A 24 -1.71 -0.09 14.34
CA THR A 24 -0.88 0.02 13.14
C THR A 24 -1.39 1.17 12.29
N HIS A 25 -0.80 2.36 12.45
CA HIS A 25 -1.02 3.48 11.55
C HIS A 25 -0.31 3.17 10.23
N LEU A 26 -0.97 2.35 9.41
CA LEU A 26 -0.51 2.04 8.08
C LEU A 26 -0.67 3.28 7.19
N PRO A 27 0.32 3.59 6.34
CA PRO A 27 0.11 4.60 5.31
C PRO A 27 -1.01 4.16 4.37
N ASP A 28 -1.68 5.14 3.77
CA ASP A 28 -2.66 4.88 2.73
C ASP A 28 -2.02 4.10 1.57
N TYR A 29 -2.79 3.18 0.99
CA TYR A 29 -2.34 2.46 -0.19
C TYR A 29 -2.26 3.43 -1.38
N PRO A 30 -1.10 3.56 -2.07
CA PRO A 30 -0.93 4.56 -3.11
C PRO A 30 -1.99 4.44 -4.21
N GLU A 31 -2.55 5.57 -4.65
CA GLU A 31 -3.56 5.57 -5.71
C GLU A 31 -3.05 4.92 -7.01
N ASP A 32 -1.78 5.11 -7.37
CA ASP A 32 -1.19 4.44 -8.55
C ASP A 32 -1.37 2.93 -8.47
N CYS A 33 -1.25 2.34 -7.29
CA CYS A 33 -1.39 0.91 -7.08
C CYS A 33 -2.84 0.39 -7.21
N ARG A 34 -3.84 1.28 -7.20
CA ARG A 34 -5.24 0.95 -7.53
C ARG A 34 -5.51 0.99 -9.04
N ARG A 35 -4.64 1.63 -9.82
CA ARG A 35 -4.84 1.81 -11.26
C ARG A 35 -4.52 0.52 -12.01
N LYS A 36 -5.29 0.28 -13.07
CA LYS A 36 -5.04 -0.78 -14.05
C LYS A 36 -4.63 -0.14 -15.36
N GLU A 37 -3.64 -0.73 -16.00
CA GLU A 37 -3.28 -0.33 -17.35
C GLU A 37 -4.39 -0.72 -18.33
N VAL A 38 -4.69 0.17 -19.27
CA VAL A 38 -5.67 -0.09 -20.32
C VAL A 38 -5.03 -0.95 -21.41
N HIS A 39 -5.81 -1.89 -21.94
CA HIS A 39 -5.45 -2.64 -23.14
C HIS A 39 -5.33 -1.72 -24.36
N ALA A 40 -4.55 -2.14 -25.34
CA ALA A 40 -4.47 -1.46 -26.62
C ALA A 40 -5.83 -1.51 -27.32
N PRO A 41 -6.31 -0.39 -27.90
CA PRO A 41 -7.58 -0.36 -28.59
C PRO A 41 -7.55 -1.26 -29.83
N LEU A 42 -8.60 -2.05 -30.01
CA LEU A 42 -8.83 -2.87 -31.19
C LEU A 42 -9.63 -2.05 -32.21
N VAL A 43 -9.07 -1.90 -33.42
CA VAL A 43 -9.71 -1.22 -34.54
C VAL A 43 -9.85 -2.22 -35.70
N GLU A 44 -11.03 -2.29 -36.30
CA GLU A 44 -11.28 -3.17 -37.43
C GLU A 44 -10.34 -2.83 -38.60
N GLY A 45 -9.80 -3.87 -39.25
CA GLY A 45 -8.82 -3.72 -40.33
C GLY A 45 -7.40 -3.38 -39.86
N GLN A 46 -7.16 -3.14 -38.57
CA GLN A 46 -5.82 -2.87 -38.06
C GLN A 46 -4.95 -4.14 -38.01
N GLU A 47 -3.68 -3.97 -38.33
CA GLU A 47 -2.67 -5.04 -38.31
C GLU A 47 -2.43 -5.55 -36.87
N LYS A 48 -2.44 -6.89 -36.70
CA LYS A 48 -2.46 -7.55 -35.38
C LYS A 48 -1.13 -7.44 -34.63
N LEU A 49 0.01 -7.51 -35.30
CA LEU A 49 1.33 -7.39 -34.69
C LEU A 49 1.54 -5.99 -34.08
N SER A 50 0.99 -4.94 -34.68
CA SER A 50 1.00 -3.58 -34.14
C SER A 50 0.17 -3.46 -32.85
N ILE A 51 -0.93 -4.20 -32.74
CA ILE A 51 -1.72 -4.31 -31.52
C ILE A 51 -0.89 -5.07 -30.46
N LEU A 52 -0.29 -6.20 -30.82
CA LEU A 52 0.52 -7.00 -29.89
C LEU A 52 1.70 -6.21 -29.31
N LYS A 53 2.37 -5.37 -30.12
CA LYS A 53 3.43 -4.48 -29.63
C LYS A 53 2.91 -3.49 -28.59
N ARG A 54 1.77 -2.85 -28.84
CA ARG A 54 1.14 -1.91 -27.89
C ARG A 54 0.65 -2.60 -26.61
N GLU A 55 0.12 -3.82 -26.72
CA GLU A 55 -0.22 -4.63 -25.55
C GLU A 55 1.01 -4.97 -24.71
N ARG A 56 2.15 -5.26 -25.35
CA ARG A 56 3.40 -5.52 -24.63
C ARG A 56 3.87 -4.29 -23.86
N GLU A 57 3.80 -3.11 -24.46
CA GLU A 57 4.12 -1.85 -23.78
C GLU A 57 3.17 -1.57 -22.61
N ALA A 58 1.86 -1.87 -22.76
CA ALA A 58 0.90 -1.74 -21.67
C ALA A 58 1.23 -2.70 -20.52
N LEU A 59 1.54 -3.97 -20.84
CA LEU A 59 1.95 -4.95 -19.84
C LEU A 59 3.22 -4.52 -19.12
N ASP A 60 4.22 -3.99 -19.82
CA ASP A 60 5.46 -3.51 -19.22
C ASP A 60 5.19 -2.37 -18.22
N ARG A 61 4.27 -1.44 -18.54
CA ARG A 61 3.84 -0.39 -17.60
C ARG A 61 3.12 -0.95 -16.38
N GLN A 62 2.23 -1.93 -16.57
CA GLN A 62 1.52 -2.58 -15.47
C GLN A 62 2.47 -3.37 -14.55
N ASN A 63 3.46 -4.06 -15.11
CA ASN A 63 4.46 -4.80 -14.34
C ASN A 63 5.35 -3.84 -13.54
N ALA A 64 5.83 -2.76 -14.17
CA ALA A 64 6.60 -1.74 -13.45
C ALA A 64 5.79 -1.09 -12.31
N ARG A 65 4.48 -0.88 -12.48
CA ARG A 65 3.59 -0.45 -11.40
C ARG A 65 3.51 -1.50 -10.29
N THR A 66 3.33 -2.76 -10.66
CA THR A 66 3.25 -3.89 -9.71
C THR A 66 4.51 -3.96 -8.84
N ASP A 67 5.69 -3.83 -9.43
CA ASP A 67 6.97 -3.86 -8.72
C ASP A 67 7.11 -2.72 -7.71
N ARG A 68 6.73 -1.49 -8.09
CA ARG A 68 6.71 -0.34 -7.15
C ARG A 68 5.74 -0.56 -6.00
N CYS A 69 4.56 -1.12 -6.28
CA CYS A 69 3.53 -1.38 -5.27
C CYS A 69 3.92 -2.51 -4.30
N ALA A 70 4.63 -3.52 -4.80
CA ALA A 70 5.23 -4.55 -3.94
C ALA A 70 6.31 -3.95 -3.04
N SER A 71 7.17 -3.10 -3.60
CA SER A 71 8.23 -2.41 -2.84
C SER A 71 7.67 -1.55 -1.71
N PHE A 72 6.59 -0.80 -1.97
CA PHE A 72 5.88 -0.05 -0.93
C PHE A 72 5.40 -0.96 0.22
N TYR A 73 4.80 -2.11 -0.10
CA TYR A 73 4.37 -3.06 0.93
C TYR A 73 5.55 -3.60 1.75
N ASP A 74 6.66 -3.95 1.10
CA ASP A 74 7.85 -4.46 1.79
C ASP A 74 8.46 -3.41 2.73
N GLU A 75 8.44 -2.13 2.33
CA GLU A 75 8.88 -1.00 3.17
C GLU A 75 7.95 -0.80 4.38
N VAL A 76 6.63 -0.80 4.15
CA VAL A 76 5.64 -0.72 5.24
C VAL A 76 5.85 -1.87 6.21
N LYS A 77 5.95 -3.11 5.71
CA LYS A 77 6.16 -4.30 6.53
C LYS A 77 7.45 -4.19 7.35
N ARG A 78 8.54 -3.67 6.78
CA ARG A 78 9.81 -3.47 7.48
C ARG A 78 9.70 -2.47 8.62
N GLY A 79 8.91 -1.41 8.45
CA GLY A 79 8.66 -0.44 9.52
C GLY A 79 7.80 -0.96 10.67
N LEU A 80 7.17 -2.13 10.51
CA LEU A 80 6.36 -2.80 11.53
C LEU A 80 7.10 -3.89 12.31
N GLN A 81 8.31 -4.26 11.87
CA GLN A 81 9.18 -5.28 12.49
C GLN A 81 10.18 -4.62 13.44
#